data_AF-A0A969GY93-F1
#
_entry.id   AF-A0A969GY93-F1
#
_cell.length_a   1.000
_cell.length_b   1.000
_cell.length_c   1.000
_cell.angle_alpha   90.00
_cell.angle_beta   90.00
_cell.angle_gamma   90.00
#
_symmetry.space_group_name_H-M   'P 1'
#
loop_
_entity.id
_entity.type
_entity.pdbx_description
1 polymer ?
#
loop_
_entity_poly.entity_id
_entity_poly.type
_entity_poly.pdbx_seq_one_letter_code
_entity_poly.pdbx_strand_id
1 'polypeptide(L)'
;MLNSPSPLFSGNGLEQNVSLTGNHAPDWLGVLNTASRNPYLLLTQVNQLASTEGTAADDILKTTPAKTTLYGLEGSDLMIGTNKQKNVLFGNDGNDVIQGGSRHDVLNGGADADRLIGNHGNDQLVGGSGKDRLTGGKGNDSLKGQSGDDKLNGGAGSDQLDGGAGFDRVNGGKGNDILMDYDGGDRLTGGQGSDQFGVGSPLATEATRITDFKVGTEQIKILRLGATFEDLTLETHKGETIVLDQGEAIAILSNVKASHLKQANFIFGDAQLADTLQQNLEQLLMDNPETTGVSSTVTAPDGTVWVGTAGVSNLDTQRSVEARDLFGAGSVTKPLVATVVLQLQQEGTLSLDDPLSQWLPEIANKIPNSNSVTIRQLLNHTSGIRNYASEPELFERFNNDPTILSQTFTNEDLLAVIEGKPALFEPGEGYAYGNTGYLLLGEIVEKATGSTLASQLRERIFEPLGMDDTYYAVQEQVEGNLTRSYQDLNGDGKLDDLNENLSWTTSAGGVVSTATDLSKFAQALFQGDLLAPETLQAMLTDGSPINLENPLGLTRYTLGVVSGQSNVGQIVGHDGATAGWASQMYYSPDRNITTVVMTTASDPVSSENNVVQSLEETAQRYPVSANG
;
A
#
# COMPACT_ATOMS: atom_id res chain seq x y z
N MET A 1 -34.12 57.16 32.32
CA MET A 1 -35.20 57.37 31.33
C MET A 1 -35.09 56.18 30.39
N LEU A 2 -35.99 55.20 30.47
CA LEU A 2 -37.30 55.16 29.76
C LEU A 2 -37.06 55.00 28.24
N ASN A 3 -37.48 53.93 27.55
CA ASN A 3 -38.51 52.92 27.89
C ASN A 3 -38.15 51.48 27.45
N SER A 4 -38.63 50.50 28.21
CA SER A 4 -39.25 49.28 27.66
C SER A 4 -40.77 49.52 27.61
N PRO A 5 -41.56 48.84 26.76
CA PRO A 5 -42.17 47.61 27.26
C PRO A 5 -42.44 46.50 26.21
N SER A 6 -42.29 45.24 26.63
CA SER A 6 -43.05 44.08 26.11
C SER A 6 -44.51 44.16 26.66
N PRO A 7 -45.54 43.43 26.15
CA PRO A 7 -45.48 41.96 25.95
C PRO A 7 -46.35 41.37 24.82
N LEU A 8 -46.26 40.05 24.62
CA LEU A 8 -47.37 39.13 24.87
C LEU A 8 -46.88 37.67 24.96
N PHE A 9 -47.40 36.91 25.92
CA PHE A 9 -47.16 35.48 26.12
C PHE A 9 -48.35 34.66 25.62
N SER A 10 -48.10 33.44 25.14
CA SER A 10 -48.62 32.17 25.72
C SER A 10 -48.67 31.04 24.69
N GLY A 11 -48.46 29.80 25.13
CA GLY A 11 -48.50 28.60 24.29
C GLY A 11 -47.56 27.51 24.81
N ASN A 12 -48.05 26.66 25.71
CA ASN A 12 -47.24 25.59 26.29
C ASN A 12 -47.26 24.33 25.41
N GLY A 13 -46.16 23.59 25.44
CA GLY A 13 -46.25 22.16 25.78
C GLY A 13 -45.62 21.16 24.82
N LEU A 14 -45.39 19.98 25.39
CA LEU A 14 -44.96 18.72 24.77
C LEU A 14 -43.50 18.67 24.27
N GLU A 15 -42.65 18.20 25.18
CA GLU A 15 -41.70 17.16 24.82
C GLU A 15 -42.42 16.05 24.04
N GLN A 16 -41.91 15.68 22.87
CA GLN A 16 -42.10 14.34 22.32
C GLN A 16 -40.76 13.88 21.73
N ASN A 17 -40.39 12.64 22.03
CA ASN A 17 -39.15 12.04 21.57
C ASN A 17 -39.19 11.87 20.05
N VAL A 18 -38.20 12.40 19.35
CA VAL A 18 -37.72 11.77 18.12
C VAL A 18 -36.44 11.04 18.51
N SER A 19 -36.51 9.71 18.48
CA SER A 19 -35.33 8.87 18.62
C SER A 19 -34.50 8.99 17.35
N LEU A 20 -33.31 9.55 17.43
CA LEU A 20 -32.27 9.37 16.42
C LEU A 20 -31.21 8.46 17.01
N THR A 21 -31.40 7.16 16.77
CA THR A 21 -30.33 6.17 16.78
C THR A 21 -29.46 6.42 15.55
N GLY A 22 -28.15 6.54 15.74
CA GLY A 22 -27.22 6.91 14.68
C GLY A 22 -26.04 7.68 15.27
N ASN A 23 -25.07 6.95 15.84
CA ASN A 23 -23.68 7.38 15.71
C ASN A 23 -23.32 7.11 14.24
N HIS A 24 -22.69 8.05 13.54
CA HIS A 24 -21.46 7.85 12.75
C HIS A 24 -20.80 9.24 12.66
N ALA A 25 -19.46 9.28 12.65
CA ALA A 25 -18.67 10.51 12.85
C ALA A 25 -17.18 10.25 12.53
N PRO A 26 -16.60 10.84 11.46
CA PRO A 26 -15.17 10.59 11.20
C PRO A 26 -14.32 11.82 10.73
N ASP A 27 -12.99 11.65 10.63
CA ASP A 27 -11.97 12.72 10.48
C ASP A 27 -10.91 12.50 9.34
N TRP A 28 -10.99 13.18 8.18
CA TRP A 28 -9.93 13.26 7.15
C TRP A 28 -9.83 14.65 6.48
N LEU A 29 -8.81 15.46 6.85
CA LEU A 29 -8.61 16.87 6.42
C LEU A 29 -7.12 17.25 6.24
N GLY A 30 -6.51 16.82 5.13
CA GLY A 30 -5.19 17.31 4.68
C GLY A 30 -4.91 16.95 3.20
N VAL A 31 -3.95 17.54 2.49
CA VAL A 31 -3.01 18.62 2.89
C VAL A 31 -3.58 20.00 2.47
N LEU A 32 -3.10 20.91 1.59
CA LEU A 32 -1.92 21.11 0.72
C LEU A 32 -1.71 22.65 0.59
N ASN A 33 -0.47 23.14 0.57
CA ASN A 33 -0.07 24.30 -0.25
C ASN A 33 1.46 24.33 -0.47
N THR A 34 1.92 24.91 -1.57
CA THR A 34 3.31 24.83 -2.06
C THR A 34 4.15 26.09 -1.78
N ALA A 35 5.46 25.93 -1.51
CA ALA A 35 6.53 26.62 -2.25
C ALA A 35 7.96 26.19 -1.83
N SER A 36 8.61 25.37 -2.67
CA SER A 36 10.07 25.10 -2.75
C SER A 36 10.77 24.34 -1.61
N ARG A 37 11.67 23.42 -2.03
CA ARG A 37 12.72 22.69 -1.28
C ARG A 37 12.22 21.65 -0.24
N ASN A 38 12.31 20.38 -0.62
CA ASN A 38 11.99 19.14 0.14
C ASN A 38 10.49 18.83 0.32
N PRO A 39 9.99 17.61 0.01
CA PRO A 39 8.56 17.31 0.00
C PRO A 39 7.95 16.85 1.34
N TYR A 40 8.75 16.40 2.30
CA TYR A 40 8.25 15.87 3.58
C TYR A 40 8.38 16.84 4.77
N LEU A 41 7.32 16.86 5.59
CA LEU A 41 7.14 17.51 6.91
C LEU A 41 7.22 19.06 7.02
N LEU A 42 6.06 19.67 7.33
CA LEU A 42 5.79 20.24 8.68
C LEU A 42 4.36 20.83 8.80
N LEU A 43 3.37 20.02 9.21
CA LEU A 43 2.00 20.49 9.52
C LEU A 43 1.81 20.81 11.03
N THR A 44 2.63 21.69 11.59
CA THR A 44 2.62 21.99 13.04
C THR A 44 1.97 23.32 13.42
N GLN A 45 0.70 23.54 13.04
CA GLN A 45 -0.19 24.50 13.73
C GLN A 45 -1.70 24.45 13.33
N VAL A 46 -2.33 23.26 13.29
CA VAL A 46 -3.80 23.16 13.13
C VAL A 46 -4.42 22.30 14.23
N ASN A 47 -4.65 22.92 15.39
CA ASN A 47 -5.80 22.55 16.21
C ASN A 47 -7.01 23.32 15.67
N GLN A 48 -8.15 22.65 15.43
CA GLN A 48 -9.42 23.22 14.96
C GLN A 48 -9.46 23.68 13.48
N LEU A 49 -9.51 22.72 12.57
CA LEU A 49 -10.48 22.75 11.47
C LEU A 49 -11.55 21.70 11.76
N ALA A 50 -12.79 21.91 11.31
CA ALA A 50 -13.91 21.04 11.67
C ALA A 50 -14.41 20.23 10.47
N SER A 51 -14.40 18.90 10.62
CA SER A 51 -15.04 17.89 9.77
C SER A 51 -16.56 18.10 9.70
N THR A 52 -17.19 17.62 8.62
CA THR A 52 -18.66 17.46 8.52
C THR A 52 -18.92 16.02 8.16
N GLU A 53 -19.86 15.39 8.83
CA GLU A 53 -19.99 13.95 8.91
C GLU A 53 -21.37 13.56 8.37
N GLY A 54 -21.40 12.61 7.44
CA GLY A 54 -22.62 12.03 6.88
C GLY A 54 -23.21 10.94 7.77
N THR A 55 -23.96 10.05 7.15
CA THR A 55 -24.62 8.91 7.82
C THR A 55 -24.51 7.67 6.95
N ALA A 56 -24.95 6.50 7.44
CA ALA A 56 -25.01 5.27 6.66
C ALA A 56 -26.20 5.25 5.65
N ALA A 57 -26.39 6.35 4.89
CA ALA A 57 -27.43 6.53 3.88
C ALA A 57 -27.22 7.77 3.00
N ASP A 58 -27.58 7.67 1.71
CA ASP A 58 -27.51 8.71 0.64
C ASP A 58 -27.62 10.18 1.12
N ASP A 59 -26.47 10.83 1.33
CA ASP A 59 -26.36 12.15 1.96
C ASP A 59 -25.98 13.28 0.96
N ILE A 60 -26.21 14.55 1.35
CA ILE A 60 -25.90 15.72 0.49
C ILE A 60 -25.06 16.74 1.25
N LEU A 61 -23.75 16.55 1.20
CA LEU A 61 -22.78 17.21 2.04
C LEU A 61 -22.11 18.38 1.32
N LYS A 62 -21.85 19.48 2.04
CA LYS A 62 -21.33 20.73 1.44
C LYS A 62 -20.33 21.45 2.34
N THR A 63 -19.14 21.74 1.83
CA THR A 63 -18.14 22.45 2.64
C THR A 63 -18.56 23.89 2.89
N THR A 64 -17.97 24.49 3.91
CA THR A 64 -18.14 25.90 4.22
C THR A 64 -16.77 26.54 4.48
N PRO A 65 -16.64 27.87 4.46
CA PRO A 65 -15.38 28.55 4.79
C PRO A 65 -14.84 28.33 6.23
N ALA A 66 -15.49 27.48 7.03
CA ALA A 66 -15.07 27.04 8.36
C ALA A 66 -15.09 25.50 8.53
N LYS A 67 -15.50 24.75 7.51
CA LYS A 67 -15.53 23.27 7.46
C LYS A 67 -15.16 22.81 6.04
N THR A 68 -13.89 22.47 5.81
CA THR A 68 -13.36 22.10 4.49
C THR A 68 -13.32 20.60 4.21
N THR A 69 -13.69 19.78 5.20
CA THR A 69 -13.92 18.34 5.07
C THR A 69 -15.40 18.00 5.20
N LEU A 70 -15.79 17.02 4.38
CA LEU A 70 -17.07 16.29 4.40
C LEU A 70 -16.79 14.83 4.75
N TYR A 71 -17.78 13.96 4.74
CA TYR A 71 -17.63 12.52 4.95
C TYR A 71 -18.87 11.76 4.51
N GLY A 72 -18.74 10.82 3.59
CA GLY A 72 -19.84 9.93 3.21
C GLY A 72 -20.11 8.96 4.34
N LEU A 73 -19.27 7.92 4.41
CA LEU A 73 -19.47 6.63 5.13
C LEU A 73 -20.10 5.59 4.21
N GLU A 74 -21.14 4.89 4.66
CA GLU A 74 -21.90 3.95 3.83
C GLU A 74 -22.98 4.76 3.09
N GLY A 75 -22.97 4.82 1.75
CA GLY A 75 -23.89 5.72 1.06
C GLY A 75 -23.92 5.66 -0.46
N SER A 76 -24.31 6.78 -1.05
CA SER A 76 -24.28 7.05 -2.50
C SER A 76 -24.47 8.56 -2.65
N ASP A 77 -23.45 9.28 -2.24
CA ASP A 77 -23.54 10.64 -1.71
C ASP A 77 -23.24 11.72 -2.74
N LEU A 78 -23.69 12.95 -2.44
CA LEU A 78 -23.40 14.12 -3.25
C LEU A 78 -22.60 15.16 -2.45
N MET A 79 -21.28 15.09 -2.58
CA MET A 79 -20.35 15.96 -1.86
C MET A 79 -19.88 17.12 -2.74
N ILE A 80 -20.09 18.35 -2.27
CA ILE A 80 -19.76 19.57 -3.03
C ILE A 80 -18.94 20.53 -2.17
N GLY A 81 -17.67 20.69 -2.53
CA GLY A 81 -16.75 21.65 -1.93
C GLY A 81 -16.99 23.10 -2.36
N THR A 82 -16.10 24.01 -1.93
CA THR A 82 -16.23 25.45 -2.18
C THR A 82 -15.09 26.03 -3.00
N ASN A 83 -15.44 26.94 -3.90
CA ASN A 83 -14.53 27.64 -4.81
C ASN A 83 -13.60 28.68 -4.13
N LYS A 84 -13.37 28.59 -2.81
CA LYS A 84 -12.69 29.64 -2.01
C LYS A 84 -11.45 29.15 -1.27
N GLN A 85 -11.57 28.03 -0.57
CA GLN A 85 -10.51 27.35 0.18
C GLN A 85 -10.25 25.98 -0.46
N LYS A 86 -9.13 25.33 -0.12
CA LYS A 86 -8.96 23.91 -0.40
C LYS A 86 -10.06 23.12 0.31
N ASN A 87 -10.56 22.09 -0.35
CA ASN A 87 -11.47 21.09 0.16
C ASN A 87 -10.71 19.76 0.26
N VAL A 88 -11.10 18.94 1.22
CA VAL A 88 -10.56 17.58 1.39
C VAL A 88 -11.78 16.67 1.54
N LEU A 89 -12.09 15.95 0.46
CA LEU A 89 -13.29 15.15 0.31
C LEU A 89 -12.83 13.72 0.02
N PHE A 90 -13.50 12.74 0.61
CA PHE A 90 -13.43 11.35 0.18
C PHE A 90 -14.88 10.81 0.15
N GLY A 91 -15.12 9.55 -0.20
CA GLY A 91 -16.41 8.86 -0.05
C GLY A 91 -16.45 7.96 1.17
N ASN A 92 -15.56 6.96 1.18
CA ASN A 92 -15.65 5.65 1.83
C ASN A 92 -16.48 4.65 1.00
N ASP A 93 -17.58 4.09 1.51
CA ASP A 93 -18.26 2.94 0.93
C ASP A 93 -19.53 3.37 0.16
N GLY A 94 -19.49 3.45 -1.17
CA GLY A 94 -20.68 3.79 -1.94
C GLY A 94 -20.44 4.34 -3.35
N ASN A 95 -21.54 4.55 -4.08
CA ASN A 95 -21.47 5.02 -5.47
C ASN A 95 -21.55 6.57 -5.51
N ASP A 96 -20.48 7.23 -5.08
CA ASP A 96 -20.48 8.65 -4.73
C ASP A 96 -20.29 9.63 -5.92
N VAL A 97 -20.61 10.91 -5.67
CA VAL A 97 -20.44 12.02 -6.61
C VAL A 97 -19.78 13.20 -5.92
N ILE A 98 -18.46 13.29 -6.03
CA ILE A 98 -17.61 14.22 -5.29
C ILE A 98 -17.14 15.37 -6.20
N GLN A 99 -17.22 16.61 -5.73
CA GLN A 99 -16.82 17.81 -6.47
C GLN A 99 -15.96 18.74 -5.60
N GLY A 100 -14.70 18.98 -6.00
CA GLY A 100 -13.74 19.85 -5.30
C GLY A 100 -14.18 21.31 -5.28
N GLY A 101 -13.96 22.05 -6.36
CA GLY A 101 -14.52 23.40 -6.50
C GLY A 101 -13.74 24.35 -7.40
N SER A 102 -12.73 25.03 -6.84
CA SER A 102 -11.86 25.96 -7.59
C SER A 102 -10.52 26.25 -6.88
N ARG A 103 -9.99 25.26 -6.15
CA ARG A 103 -8.73 25.29 -5.42
C ARG A 103 -8.08 23.92 -5.54
N HIS A 104 -6.81 23.82 -5.16
CA HIS A 104 -6.04 22.58 -5.18
C HIS A 104 -6.61 21.56 -4.20
N ASP A 105 -7.62 20.80 -4.60
CA ASP A 105 -8.47 19.99 -3.71
C ASP A 105 -7.91 18.55 -3.51
N VAL A 106 -8.37 17.82 -2.48
CA VAL A 106 -8.25 16.34 -2.46
C VAL A 106 -9.65 15.76 -2.61
N LEU A 107 -9.75 14.75 -3.46
CA LEU A 107 -10.90 13.89 -3.68
C LEU A 107 -10.39 12.43 -3.62
N ASN A 108 -11.05 11.57 -2.88
CA ASN A 108 -10.88 10.11 -2.93
C ASN A 108 -12.28 9.48 -3.03
N GLY A 109 -12.45 8.36 -3.71
CA GLY A 109 -13.72 7.63 -3.72
C GLY A 109 -13.80 6.74 -2.49
N GLY A 110 -13.30 5.52 -2.64
CA GLY A 110 -13.11 4.55 -1.56
C GLY A 110 -13.40 3.14 -2.06
N ALA A 111 -14.67 2.74 -2.02
CA ALA A 111 -15.16 1.48 -2.54
C ALA A 111 -16.51 1.70 -3.26
N ASP A 112 -16.81 0.84 -4.24
CA ASP A 112 -17.89 0.96 -5.25
C ASP A 112 -17.61 2.02 -6.35
N ALA A 113 -18.55 2.21 -7.30
CA ALA A 113 -18.25 2.80 -8.62
C ALA A 113 -18.46 4.33 -8.71
N ASP A 114 -17.36 5.06 -8.57
CA ASP A 114 -17.34 6.44 -8.11
C ASP A 114 -17.28 7.54 -9.21
N ARG A 115 -17.46 8.82 -8.81
CA ARG A 115 -17.44 9.96 -9.75
C ARG A 115 -16.91 11.29 -9.18
N LEU A 116 -15.58 11.43 -9.22
CA LEU A 116 -14.82 12.59 -8.73
C LEU A 116 -14.61 13.69 -9.78
N ILE A 117 -14.72 14.96 -9.37
CA ILE A 117 -14.45 16.14 -10.22
C ILE A 117 -13.70 17.24 -9.45
N GLY A 118 -12.44 17.53 -9.81
CA GLY A 118 -11.67 18.65 -9.20
C GLY A 118 -12.23 20.04 -9.57
N ASN A 119 -12.42 20.26 -10.87
CA ASN A 119 -12.91 21.43 -11.62
C ASN A 119 -11.86 22.48 -12.02
N HIS A 120 -11.14 23.09 -11.07
CA HIS A 120 -10.11 24.10 -11.32
C HIS A 120 -9.16 24.12 -10.12
N GLY A 121 -7.93 23.64 -10.26
CA GLY A 121 -7.00 23.64 -9.16
C GLY A 121 -5.65 23.08 -9.57
N ASN A 122 -5.15 22.13 -8.78
CA ASN A 122 -4.06 21.20 -9.04
C ASN A 122 -4.43 20.04 -8.13
N ASP A 123 -5.39 19.24 -8.58
CA ASP A 123 -6.29 18.48 -7.72
C ASP A 123 -5.83 17.03 -7.62
N GLN A 124 -5.89 16.47 -6.41
CA GLN A 124 -5.55 15.07 -6.16
C GLN A 124 -6.84 14.27 -6.16
N LEU A 125 -7.00 13.35 -7.11
CA LEU A 125 -8.16 12.48 -7.28
C LEU A 125 -7.69 11.01 -7.18
N VAL A 126 -8.24 10.26 -6.24
CA VAL A 126 -8.08 8.80 -6.13
C VAL A 126 -9.45 8.16 -6.33
N GLY A 127 -9.60 7.13 -7.16
CA GLY A 127 -10.84 6.34 -7.24
C GLY A 127 -10.98 5.48 -5.99
N GLY A 128 -10.57 4.23 -6.08
CA GLY A 128 -10.65 3.27 -4.99
C GLY A 128 -10.71 1.84 -5.54
N SER A 129 -11.51 0.98 -4.93
CA SER A 129 -11.99 -0.25 -5.57
C SER A 129 -13.36 -0.03 -6.21
N GLY A 130 -13.41 0.14 -7.53
CA GLY A 130 -14.60 0.66 -8.20
C GLY A 130 -14.69 0.35 -9.70
N LYS A 131 -15.30 1.29 -10.45
CA LYS A 131 -15.32 1.39 -11.93
C LYS A 131 -15.54 2.85 -12.32
N ASP A 132 -14.53 3.67 -12.08
CA ASP A 132 -14.67 5.05 -11.64
C ASP A 132 -14.54 6.08 -12.76
N ARG A 133 -14.87 7.33 -12.42
CA ARG A 133 -14.96 8.46 -13.35
C ARG A 133 -14.33 9.71 -12.75
N LEU A 134 -13.01 9.73 -12.75
CA LEU A 134 -12.19 10.86 -12.31
C LEU A 134 -12.11 11.92 -13.41
N THR A 135 -12.22 13.20 -13.04
CA THR A 135 -11.92 14.33 -13.93
C THR A 135 -11.27 15.45 -13.14
N GLY A 136 -10.01 15.78 -13.41
CA GLY A 136 -9.31 16.90 -12.77
C GLY A 136 -9.96 18.22 -13.20
N GLY A 137 -9.59 18.68 -14.39
CA GLY A 137 -10.35 19.61 -15.21
C GLY A 137 -9.54 20.80 -15.72
N LYS A 138 -8.69 21.41 -14.87
CA LYS A 138 -7.93 22.63 -15.19
C LYS A 138 -6.86 22.96 -14.15
N GLY A 139 -5.64 23.16 -14.63
CA GLY A 139 -4.46 23.20 -13.77
C GLY A 139 -3.88 21.79 -13.67
N ASN A 140 -2.76 21.63 -12.97
CA ASN A 140 -1.97 20.40 -13.05
C ASN A 140 -2.47 19.38 -12.03
N ASP A 141 -3.32 18.47 -12.50
CA ASP A 141 -4.07 17.54 -11.67
C ASP A 141 -3.36 16.16 -11.58
N SER A 142 -3.66 15.39 -10.53
CA SER A 142 -3.09 14.06 -10.27
C SER A 142 -4.22 13.07 -10.04
N LEU A 143 -4.41 12.13 -10.97
CA LEU A 143 -5.50 11.15 -10.98
C LEU A 143 -4.93 9.73 -10.83
N LYS A 144 -5.45 8.95 -9.88
CA LYS A 144 -5.19 7.51 -9.73
C LYS A 144 -6.54 6.78 -9.72
N GLY A 145 -6.78 5.81 -10.60
CA GLY A 145 -8.01 5.01 -10.54
C GLY A 145 -8.03 4.09 -9.32
N GLN A 146 -6.89 3.44 -9.06
CA GLN A 146 -6.69 2.33 -8.11
C GLN A 146 -7.14 0.99 -8.69
N SER A 147 -8.42 0.59 -8.69
CA SER A 147 -8.81 -0.64 -9.38
C SER A 147 -10.21 -0.68 -9.98
N GLY A 148 -10.31 -1.27 -11.18
CA GLY A 148 -11.59 -1.44 -11.88
C GLY A 148 -11.50 -1.49 -13.42
N ASP A 149 -12.48 -0.83 -14.06
CA ASP A 149 -12.41 -0.45 -15.48
C ASP A 149 -12.68 1.07 -15.57
N ASP A 150 -11.68 1.84 -15.18
CA ASP A 150 -11.77 3.25 -14.82
C ASP A 150 -11.67 4.19 -16.03
N LYS A 151 -12.01 5.45 -15.78
CA LYS A 151 -12.13 6.49 -16.82
C LYS A 151 -11.58 7.80 -16.30
N LEU A 152 -10.27 7.96 -16.43
CA LEU A 152 -9.52 9.14 -16.00
C LEU A 152 -9.43 10.18 -17.11
N ASN A 153 -9.58 11.45 -16.75
CA ASN A 153 -9.50 12.58 -17.67
C ASN A 153 -8.88 13.80 -16.98
N GLY A 154 -7.61 14.10 -17.24
CA GLY A 154 -6.87 15.21 -16.61
C GLY A 154 -7.50 16.55 -17.00
N GLY A 155 -7.40 16.88 -18.28
CA GLY A 155 -8.29 17.77 -19.01
C GLY A 155 -7.64 19.06 -19.50
N ALA A 156 -6.88 19.76 -18.66
CA ALA A 156 -6.23 21.04 -19.02
C ALA A 156 -5.17 21.53 -18.01
N GLY A 157 -4.15 20.72 -17.76
CA GLY A 157 -2.90 21.12 -17.12
C GLY A 157 -1.69 20.46 -17.76
N SER A 158 -0.61 20.30 -17.00
CA SER A 158 0.30 19.17 -17.18
C SER A 158 -0.07 18.16 -16.11
N ASP A 159 -0.83 17.15 -16.52
CA ASP A 159 -1.55 16.25 -15.62
C ASP A 159 -0.78 14.93 -15.44
N GLN A 160 -0.89 14.32 -14.27
CA GLN A 160 -0.36 12.98 -13.98
C GLN A 160 -1.53 12.02 -13.80
N LEU A 161 -1.52 10.92 -14.54
CA LEU A 161 -2.62 9.96 -14.58
C LEU A 161 -2.08 8.54 -14.50
N ASP A 162 -2.68 7.74 -13.66
CA ASP A 162 -2.35 6.34 -13.42
C ASP A 162 -3.65 5.55 -13.35
N GLY A 163 -3.83 4.56 -14.22
CA GLY A 163 -5.01 3.71 -14.18
C GLY A 163 -5.11 2.99 -12.83
N GLY A 164 -4.01 2.29 -12.48
CA GLY A 164 -3.89 1.49 -11.27
C GLY A 164 -3.89 0.00 -11.62
N ALA A 165 -5.09 -0.58 -11.76
CA ALA A 165 -5.25 -2.01 -11.99
C ALA A 165 -6.55 -2.35 -12.75
N GLY A 166 -6.40 -2.98 -13.92
CA GLY A 166 -7.53 -3.50 -14.70
C GLY A 166 -7.52 -3.09 -16.18
N PHE A 167 -8.62 -2.52 -16.68
CA PHE A 167 -8.79 -2.18 -18.11
C PHE A 167 -9.37 -0.79 -18.31
N ASP A 168 -8.56 0.21 -17.97
CA ASP A 168 -8.96 1.61 -17.86
C ASP A 168 -8.90 2.37 -19.19
N ARG A 169 -9.24 3.65 -19.10
CA ARG A 169 -9.35 4.59 -20.23
C ARG A 169 -8.84 5.95 -19.83
N VAL A 170 -7.52 6.03 -19.71
CA VAL A 170 -6.82 7.25 -19.33
C VAL A 170 -6.70 8.22 -20.50
N ASN A 171 -6.96 9.51 -20.24
CA ASN A 171 -6.87 10.60 -21.20
C ASN A 171 -6.24 11.84 -20.53
N GLY A 172 -5.04 12.24 -20.95
CA GLY A 172 -4.37 13.45 -20.43
C GLY A 172 -5.17 14.70 -20.80
N GLY A 173 -5.22 15.01 -22.09
CA GLY A 173 -6.18 15.91 -22.69
C GLY A 173 -5.57 17.19 -23.25
N LYS A 174 -4.93 18.01 -22.40
CA LYS A 174 -4.36 19.32 -22.81
C LYS A 174 -3.24 19.86 -21.91
N GLY A 175 -2.07 19.26 -22.03
CA GLY A 175 -0.81 19.97 -21.90
C GLY A 175 0.34 19.06 -22.25
N ASN A 176 1.28 18.89 -21.34
CA ASN A 176 2.29 17.85 -21.45
C ASN A 176 2.00 16.87 -20.32
N ASP A 177 1.29 15.81 -20.64
CA ASP A 177 0.68 14.92 -19.64
C ASP A 177 1.52 13.65 -19.46
N ILE A 178 1.49 13.05 -18.27
CA ILE A 178 2.17 11.79 -17.95
C ILE A 178 1.10 10.75 -17.63
N LEU A 179 1.03 9.71 -18.45
CA LEU A 179 0.10 8.60 -18.32
C LEU A 179 0.90 7.33 -18.01
N MET A 180 0.63 6.67 -16.89
CA MET A 180 1.27 5.41 -16.50
C MET A 180 0.32 4.23 -16.65
N ASP A 181 0.87 3.08 -17.05
CA ASP A 181 0.29 1.74 -17.04
C ASP A 181 1.33 0.81 -16.38
N TYR A 182 0.98 0.19 -15.24
CA TYR A 182 1.90 -0.61 -14.40
C TYR A 182 1.59 -2.13 -14.41
N ASP A 183 0.47 -2.56 -14.97
CA ASP A 183 -0.07 -3.94 -14.97
C ASP A 183 -0.52 -4.44 -16.37
N GLY A 184 -0.64 -3.55 -17.34
CA GLY A 184 -0.80 -3.81 -18.75
C GLY A 184 -2.22 -3.63 -19.30
N GLY A 185 -2.33 -3.67 -20.63
CA GLY A 185 -3.60 -3.69 -21.35
C GLY A 185 -4.33 -2.35 -21.49
N ASP A 186 -3.86 -1.30 -20.82
CA ASP A 186 -4.62 -0.08 -20.59
C ASP A 186 -4.80 0.80 -21.85
N ARG A 187 -5.81 1.70 -21.90
CA ARG A 187 -6.21 2.39 -23.16
C ARG A 187 -5.89 3.89 -23.23
N LEU A 188 -4.61 4.22 -23.07
CA LEU A 188 -4.03 5.56 -23.00
C LEU A 188 -4.31 6.50 -24.20
N THR A 189 -4.45 7.79 -23.91
CA THR A 189 -4.67 8.89 -24.87
C THR A 189 -3.98 10.16 -24.38
N GLY A 190 -3.01 10.71 -25.14
CA GLY A 190 -2.28 11.92 -24.73
C GLY A 190 -3.10 13.18 -24.91
N GLY A 191 -3.61 13.42 -26.12
CA GLY A 191 -4.42 14.61 -26.44
C GLY A 191 -3.59 15.74 -27.05
N GLN A 192 -3.35 16.83 -26.32
CA GLN A 192 -2.82 18.09 -26.87
C GLN A 192 -1.51 18.62 -26.23
N GLY A 193 -0.41 17.87 -26.35
CA GLY A 193 0.92 18.49 -26.36
C GLY A 193 2.10 17.55 -26.57
N SER A 194 2.91 17.40 -25.53
CA SER A 194 4.16 16.63 -25.52
C SER A 194 4.14 15.66 -24.34
N ASP A 195 3.40 14.58 -24.55
CA ASP A 195 2.98 13.64 -23.51
C ASP A 195 3.97 12.48 -23.34
N GLN A 196 3.94 11.83 -22.17
CA GLN A 196 4.71 10.64 -21.85
C GLN A 196 3.80 9.48 -21.46
N PHE A 197 4.12 8.29 -21.97
CA PHE A 197 3.36 7.06 -21.72
C PHE A 197 4.27 6.02 -21.06
N GLY A 198 4.11 5.77 -19.76
CA GLY A 198 4.79 4.68 -19.04
C GLY A 198 4.15 3.34 -19.37
N VAL A 199 4.95 2.38 -19.83
CA VAL A 199 4.51 1.03 -20.26
C VAL A 199 5.57 -0.03 -19.96
N GLY A 200 5.19 -1.31 -20.00
CA GLY A 200 6.17 -2.40 -19.97
C GLY A 200 6.76 -2.63 -18.58
N SER A 201 5.89 -2.67 -17.58
CA SER A 201 6.17 -3.35 -16.31
C SER A 201 6.49 -4.84 -16.56
N PRO A 202 7.46 -5.46 -15.87
CA PRO A 202 7.78 -6.87 -16.03
C PRO A 202 6.69 -7.82 -15.51
N LEU A 203 5.63 -7.32 -14.87
CA LEU A 203 4.44 -8.08 -14.51
C LEU A 203 3.26 -7.89 -15.48
N ALA A 204 3.41 -7.11 -16.55
CA ALA A 204 2.30 -6.76 -17.43
C ALA A 204 1.61 -7.99 -18.05
N THR A 205 0.28 -8.07 -17.95
CA THR A 205 -0.51 -9.22 -18.45
C THR A 205 -1.03 -9.02 -19.87
N GLU A 206 -1.27 -7.77 -20.28
CA GLU A 206 -1.63 -7.37 -21.65
C GLU A 206 -0.82 -6.14 -22.12
N ALA A 207 -0.90 -5.84 -23.42
CA ALA A 207 -0.15 -4.75 -24.04
C ALA A 207 -0.89 -3.40 -24.00
N THR A 208 -0.28 -2.37 -23.41
CA THR A 208 -0.80 -0.99 -23.34
C THR A 208 -1.21 -0.43 -24.71
N ARG A 209 -2.43 0.06 -24.88
CA ARG A 209 -2.96 0.61 -26.14
C ARG A 209 -2.93 2.14 -26.17
N ILE A 210 -1.81 2.69 -26.63
CA ILE A 210 -1.64 4.14 -26.85
C ILE A 210 -2.30 4.55 -28.17
N THR A 211 -3.26 5.48 -28.11
CA THR A 211 -4.22 5.67 -29.21
C THR A 211 -4.02 6.87 -30.15
N ASP A 212 -3.17 7.84 -29.80
CA ASP A 212 -2.92 9.04 -30.61
C ASP A 212 -1.44 9.47 -30.74
N PHE A 213 -0.49 8.59 -30.42
CA PHE A 213 0.95 8.86 -30.26
C PHE A 213 1.60 9.66 -31.42
N LYS A 214 2.16 10.83 -31.09
CA LYS A 214 2.75 11.79 -32.04
C LYS A 214 4.29 11.66 -32.05
N VAL A 215 4.76 10.84 -32.97
CA VAL A 215 6.20 10.57 -33.19
C VAL A 215 7.00 11.88 -33.32
N GLY A 216 7.85 12.15 -32.33
CA GLY A 216 8.78 13.28 -32.32
C GLY A 216 8.37 14.47 -31.44
N THR A 217 7.19 14.43 -30.83
CA THR A 217 6.79 15.32 -29.72
C THR A 217 6.47 14.56 -28.43
N GLU A 218 6.04 13.30 -28.55
CA GLU A 218 5.75 12.39 -27.44
C GLU A 218 6.81 11.29 -27.27
N GLN A 219 6.85 10.72 -26.07
CA GLN A 219 7.79 9.66 -25.68
C GLN A 219 7.09 8.51 -24.93
N ILE A 220 7.61 7.31 -25.10
CA ILE A 220 7.17 6.09 -24.40
C ILE A 220 8.22 5.77 -23.35
N LYS A 221 7.89 5.81 -22.07
CA LYS A 221 8.79 5.38 -21.01
C LYS A 221 8.66 3.87 -20.82
N ILE A 222 9.75 3.15 -20.99
CA ILE A 222 9.85 1.73 -20.64
C ILE A 222 10.10 1.66 -19.13
N LEU A 223 9.18 1.05 -18.41
CA LEU A 223 9.22 0.99 -16.94
C LEU A 223 10.22 -0.03 -16.41
N ARG A 224 10.56 -1.08 -17.17
CA ARG A 224 11.63 -2.03 -16.82
C ARG A 224 13.00 -1.33 -16.79
N LEU A 225 13.63 -1.27 -15.61
CA LEU A 225 14.98 -0.71 -15.44
C LEU A 225 15.99 -1.52 -16.28
N GLY A 226 16.88 -0.80 -16.97
CA GLY A 226 17.93 -1.39 -17.79
C GLY A 226 17.49 -1.96 -19.13
N ALA A 227 16.22 -1.82 -19.51
CA ALA A 227 15.81 -1.96 -20.91
C ALA A 227 16.56 -0.94 -21.80
N THR A 228 16.84 -1.32 -23.04
CA THR A 228 17.47 -0.49 -24.06
C THR A 228 16.64 -0.47 -25.34
N PHE A 229 16.93 0.42 -26.28
CA PHE A 229 16.23 0.44 -27.56
C PHE A 229 16.58 -0.78 -28.44
N GLU A 230 17.75 -1.36 -28.18
CA GLU A 230 18.27 -2.56 -28.82
C GLU A 230 17.54 -3.84 -28.35
N ASP A 231 16.91 -3.84 -27.18
CA ASP A 231 16.06 -4.95 -26.68
C ASP A 231 14.66 -4.94 -27.33
N LEU A 232 14.20 -3.77 -27.78
CA LEU A 232 12.83 -3.59 -28.28
C LEU A 232 12.69 -4.10 -29.73
N THR A 233 11.72 -5.01 -29.92
CA THR A 233 11.26 -5.41 -31.25
C THR A 233 10.03 -4.61 -31.65
N LEU A 234 10.04 -4.03 -32.86
CA LEU A 234 8.96 -3.18 -33.38
C LEU A 234 8.26 -3.85 -34.56
N GLU A 235 7.15 -4.54 -34.29
CA GLU A 235 6.34 -5.18 -35.34
C GLU A 235 5.23 -4.25 -35.87
N THR A 236 4.62 -4.61 -37.00
CA THR A 236 3.47 -3.88 -37.55
C THR A 236 2.37 -4.86 -37.95
N HIS A 237 1.27 -4.85 -37.20
CA HIS A 237 0.13 -5.74 -37.43
C HIS A 237 -1.11 -4.92 -37.78
N LYS A 238 -1.77 -5.24 -38.90
CA LYS A 238 -3.03 -4.61 -39.39
C LYS A 238 -3.04 -3.07 -39.56
N GLY A 239 -1.94 -2.36 -39.27
CA GLY A 239 -1.83 -0.90 -39.31
C GLY A 239 -1.48 -0.27 -37.96
N GLU A 240 -1.41 -1.07 -36.90
CA GLU A 240 -0.89 -0.73 -35.58
C GLU A 240 0.59 -1.14 -35.50
N THR A 241 1.38 -0.45 -34.67
CA THR A 241 2.75 -0.88 -34.34
C THR A 241 2.74 -1.54 -32.97
N ILE A 242 3.27 -2.76 -32.86
CA ILE A 242 3.45 -3.44 -31.58
C ILE A 242 4.90 -3.20 -31.14
N VAL A 243 5.07 -2.72 -29.92
CA VAL A 243 6.35 -2.67 -29.20
C VAL A 243 6.41 -3.92 -28.34
N LEU A 244 7.42 -4.76 -28.58
CA LEU A 244 7.70 -5.93 -27.77
C LEU A 244 9.03 -5.75 -27.04
N ASP A 245 9.11 -6.20 -25.80
CA ASP A 245 10.32 -6.25 -24.99
C ASP A 245 10.55 -7.70 -24.55
N GLN A 246 11.77 -8.21 -24.76
CA GLN A 246 12.17 -9.62 -24.58
C GLN A 246 11.31 -10.69 -25.31
N GLY A 247 10.28 -10.28 -26.06
CA GLY A 247 9.33 -11.14 -26.77
C GLY A 247 7.87 -10.92 -26.36
N GLU A 248 7.63 -10.29 -25.22
CA GLU A 248 6.28 -9.95 -24.74
C GLU A 248 5.84 -8.59 -25.28
N ALA A 249 4.54 -8.45 -25.59
CA ALA A 249 3.99 -7.23 -26.14
C ALA A 249 3.68 -6.22 -25.01
N ILE A 250 4.47 -5.15 -24.92
CA ILE A 250 4.34 -4.14 -23.86
C ILE A 250 3.49 -2.92 -24.28
N ALA A 251 3.44 -2.60 -25.57
CA ALA A 251 2.58 -1.53 -26.08
C ALA A 251 2.11 -1.75 -27.53
N ILE A 252 0.95 -1.19 -27.87
CA ILE A 252 0.34 -1.18 -29.20
C ILE A 252 -0.01 0.26 -29.56
N LEU A 253 0.69 0.81 -30.54
CA LEU A 253 0.54 2.20 -31.00
C LEU A 253 -0.42 2.26 -32.19
N SER A 254 -1.55 2.92 -31.98
CA SER A 254 -2.58 3.10 -33.02
C SER A 254 -2.09 4.03 -34.14
N ASN A 255 -2.20 3.60 -35.40
CA ASN A 255 -1.85 4.37 -36.62
C ASN A 255 -0.37 4.81 -36.76
N VAL A 256 0.49 4.49 -35.80
CA VAL A 256 1.94 4.70 -35.89
C VAL A 256 2.58 3.61 -36.76
N LYS A 257 3.70 3.93 -37.43
CA LYS A 257 4.53 2.96 -38.15
C LYS A 257 5.83 2.73 -37.42
N ALA A 258 6.20 1.46 -37.21
CA ALA A 258 7.48 1.04 -36.64
C ALA A 258 8.68 1.77 -37.28
N SER A 259 8.68 1.92 -38.61
CA SER A 259 9.75 2.60 -39.36
C SER A 259 9.87 4.11 -39.13
N HIS A 260 8.98 4.73 -38.33
CA HIS A 260 9.10 6.13 -37.91
C HIS A 260 9.67 6.27 -36.49
N LEU A 261 9.56 5.23 -35.66
CA LEU A 261 10.07 5.18 -34.29
C LEU A 261 11.60 5.04 -34.27
N LYS A 262 12.21 5.59 -33.23
CA LYS A 262 13.66 5.55 -32.95
C LYS A 262 13.88 5.63 -31.44
N GLN A 263 15.09 5.32 -30.97
CA GLN A 263 15.51 5.48 -29.57
C GLN A 263 15.02 6.79 -28.91
N ALA A 264 15.05 7.93 -29.61
CA ALA A 264 14.58 9.22 -29.07
C ALA A 264 13.07 9.31 -28.77
N ASN A 265 12.25 8.38 -29.29
CA ASN A 265 10.85 8.24 -28.92
C ASN A 265 10.64 7.44 -27.63
N PHE A 266 11.72 6.93 -27.02
CA PHE A 266 11.66 6.12 -25.83
C PHE A 266 12.48 6.74 -24.70
N ILE A 267 12.05 6.52 -23.46
CA ILE A 267 12.77 6.81 -22.23
C ILE A 267 13.04 5.46 -21.56
N PHE A 268 14.25 5.27 -21.05
CA PHE A 268 14.72 4.01 -20.47
C PHE A 268 15.32 4.23 -19.10
N GLY A 269 15.27 3.19 -18.27
CA GLY A 269 16.00 3.13 -17.01
C GLY A 269 17.52 3.03 -17.19
N ASP A 270 18.26 3.22 -16.09
CA ASP A 270 19.71 3.10 -16.13
C ASP A 270 20.18 1.64 -16.13
N ALA A 271 20.74 1.20 -17.26
CA ALA A 271 21.26 -0.17 -17.42
C ALA A 271 22.48 -0.47 -16.54
N GLN A 272 23.31 0.51 -16.20
CA GLN A 272 24.45 0.27 -15.30
C GLN A 272 23.95 0.04 -13.87
N LEU A 273 22.86 0.71 -13.46
CA LEU A 273 22.21 0.42 -12.18
C LEU A 273 21.60 -0.99 -12.19
N ALA A 274 20.87 -1.37 -13.25
CA ALA A 274 20.30 -2.71 -13.37
C ALA A 274 21.36 -3.83 -13.33
N ASP A 275 22.47 -3.66 -14.04
CA ASP A 275 23.64 -4.56 -13.99
C ASP A 275 24.19 -4.71 -12.57
N THR A 276 24.23 -3.61 -11.79
CA THR A 276 24.81 -3.60 -10.45
C THR A 276 23.87 -4.23 -9.42
N LEU A 277 22.57 -3.90 -9.48
CA LEU A 277 21.54 -4.51 -8.63
C LEU A 277 21.47 -6.03 -8.83
N GLN A 278 21.58 -6.52 -10.07
CA GLN A 278 21.63 -7.96 -10.37
C GLN A 278 22.89 -8.63 -9.78
N GLN A 279 24.06 -7.98 -9.87
CA GLN A 279 25.29 -8.48 -9.25
C GLN A 279 25.17 -8.59 -7.72
N ASN A 280 24.55 -7.60 -7.06
CA ASN A 280 24.31 -7.65 -5.62
C ASN A 280 23.29 -8.73 -5.22
N LEU A 281 22.32 -9.02 -6.08
CA LEU A 281 21.33 -10.10 -5.89
C LEU A 281 21.97 -11.49 -6.03
N GLU A 282 22.86 -11.67 -7.02
CA GLU A 282 23.64 -12.90 -7.19
C GLU A 282 24.65 -13.09 -6.06
N GLN A 283 25.29 -12.01 -5.59
CA GLN A 283 26.22 -12.03 -4.45
C GLN A 283 25.52 -12.44 -3.14
N LEU A 284 24.27 -12.00 -2.92
CA LEU A 284 23.46 -12.45 -1.76
C LEU A 284 23.34 -13.97 -1.71
N LEU A 285 23.12 -14.65 -2.85
CA LEU A 285 23.06 -16.12 -2.88
C LEU A 285 24.42 -16.79 -2.67
N MET A 286 25.52 -16.17 -3.10
CA MET A 286 26.87 -16.70 -2.89
C MET A 286 27.32 -16.62 -1.44
N ASP A 287 26.92 -15.56 -0.72
CA ASP A 287 27.26 -15.38 0.69
C ASP A 287 26.34 -16.19 1.64
N ASN A 288 25.13 -16.56 1.21
CA ASN A 288 24.09 -17.13 2.07
C ASN A 288 23.56 -18.46 1.51
N PRO A 289 24.30 -19.57 1.69
CA PRO A 289 24.04 -20.85 1.01
C PRO A 289 22.75 -21.55 1.41
N GLU A 290 22.05 -21.08 2.45
CA GLU A 290 20.70 -21.54 2.80
C GLU A 290 19.61 -20.94 1.89
N THR A 291 19.86 -19.76 1.32
CA THR A 291 18.93 -19.13 0.36
C THR A 291 19.09 -19.79 -1.01
N THR A 292 18.13 -20.64 -1.38
CA THR A 292 18.14 -21.31 -2.70
C THR A 292 17.72 -20.40 -3.85
N GLY A 293 16.88 -19.41 -3.57
CA GLY A 293 16.37 -18.45 -4.55
C GLY A 293 15.91 -17.14 -3.91
N VAL A 294 15.90 -16.09 -4.71
CA VAL A 294 15.54 -14.72 -4.31
C VAL A 294 14.83 -13.98 -5.45
N SER A 295 13.83 -13.19 -5.10
CA SER A 295 13.21 -12.16 -5.94
C SER A 295 13.41 -10.80 -5.29
N SER A 296 13.69 -9.77 -6.07
CA SER A 296 13.91 -8.40 -5.59
C SER A 296 13.36 -7.37 -6.56
N THR A 297 12.80 -6.28 -6.05
CA THR A 297 12.35 -5.14 -6.85
C THR A 297 12.91 -3.84 -6.30
N VAL A 298 13.17 -2.89 -7.21
CA VAL A 298 13.57 -1.52 -6.85
C VAL A 298 12.79 -0.55 -7.72
N THR A 299 11.94 0.27 -7.10
CA THR A 299 11.28 1.40 -7.80
C THR A 299 12.09 2.66 -7.58
N ALA A 300 12.58 3.24 -8.68
CA ALA A 300 13.31 4.49 -8.73
C ALA A 300 12.39 5.73 -8.64
N PRO A 301 12.92 6.92 -8.28
CA PRO A 301 12.11 8.10 -8.00
C PRO A 301 11.33 8.68 -9.18
N ASP A 302 11.63 8.22 -10.40
CA ASP A 302 10.97 8.61 -11.63
C ASP A 302 9.93 7.56 -12.12
N GLY A 303 9.64 6.55 -11.30
CA GLY A 303 8.70 5.46 -11.61
C GLY A 303 9.30 4.28 -12.37
N THR A 304 10.62 4.24 -12.60
CA THR A 304 11.25 3.06 -13.23
C THR A 304 11.36 1.91 -12.24
N VAL A 305 10.89 0.72 -12.61
CA VAL A 305 10.90 -0.50 -11.78
C VAL A 305 11.95 -1.47 -12.29
N TRP A 306 12.94 -1.78 -11.45
CA TRP A 306 13.77 -2.98 -11.62
C TRP A 306 13.09 -4.17 -10.95
N VAL A 307 13.16 -5.34 -11.59
CA VAL A 307 12.87 -6.63 -10.97
C VAL A 307 14.03 -7.56 -11.31
N GLY A 308 14.66 -8.11 -10.28
CA GLY A 308 15.72 -9.09 -10.39
C GLY A 308 15.34 -10.39 -9.73
N THR A 309 15.79 -11.50 -10.30
CA THR A 309 15.58 -12.85 -9.75
C THR A 309 16.88 -13.64 -9.87
N ALA A 310 17.19 -14.44 -8.86
CA ALA A 310 18.34 -15.34 -8.90
C ALA A 310 18.06 -16.66 -8.17
N GLY A 311 18.83 -17.69 -8.50
CA GLY A 311 18.71 -19.02 -7.88
C GLY A 311 17.52 -19.83 -8.37
N VAL A 312 17.01 -20.72 -7.52
CA VAL A 312 15.95 -21.70 -7.82
C VAL A 312 14.79 -21.60 -6.84
N SER A 313 13.57 -21.72 -7.34
CA SER A 313 12.34 -21.80 -6.54
C SER A 313 12.09 -23.19 -5.97
N ASN A 314 12.77 -24.22 -6.49
CA ASN A 314 12.64 -25.61 -6.07
C ASN A 314 13.92 -26.43 -6.38
N LEU A 315 14.54 -27.00 -5.34
CA LEU A 315 15.78 -27.79 -5.46
C LEU A 315 15.62 -29.11 -6.23
N ASP A 316 14.51 -29.83 -6.06
CA ASP A 316 14.30 -31.16 -6.68
C ASP A 316 14.17 -31.09 -8.21
N THR A 317 13.49 -30.05 -8.71
CA THR A 317 13.23 -29.82 -10.14
C THR A 317 14.27 -28.90 -10.79
N GLN A 318 15.06 -28.17 -10.00
CA GLN A 318 15.97 -27.12 -10.45
C GLN A 318 15.28 -26.01 -11.26
N ARG A 319 13.99 -25.73 -10.99
CA ARG A 319 13.28 -24.57 -11.58
C ARG A 319 13.86 -23.28 -11.00
N SER A 320 14.25 -22.35 -11.87
CA SER A 320 14.68 -21.00 -11.48
C SER A 320 13.62 -20.24 -10.68
N VAL A 321 14.01 -19.17 -9.98
CA VAL A 321 13.03 -18.17 -9.54
C VAL A 321 12.57 -17.36 -10.75
N GLU A 322 11.26 -17.13 -10.85
CA GLU A 322 10.62 -16.25 -11.85
C GLU A 322 9.98 -15.04 -11.15
N ALA A 323 9.81 -13.91 -11.85
CA ALA A 323 9.36 -12.65 -11.24
C ALA A 323 7.95 -12.71 -10.60
N ARG A 324 7.12 -13.67 -11.02
CA ARG A 324 5.77 -13.96 -10.50
C ARG A 324 5.73 -15.14 -9.52
N ASP A 325 6.89 -15.60 -9.04
CA ASP A 325 6.92 -16.59 -7.98
C ASP A 325 6.48 -15.97 -6.64
N LEU A 326 5.65 -16.71 -5.92
CA LEU A 326 5.12 -16.30 -4.62
C LEU A 326 6.06 -16.72 -3.51
N PHE A 327 6.18 -15.86 -2.50
CA PHE A 327 6.96 -16.09 -1.30
C PHE A 327 6.07 -15.83 -0.08
N GLY A 328 6.37 -16.48 1.06
CA GLY A 328 5.77 -16.11 2.33
C GLY A 328 6.23 -14.71 2.74
N ALA A 329 5.34 -13.73 2.76
CA ALA A 329 5.66 -12.37 3.18
C ALA A 329 6.00 -12.30 4.68
N GLY A 330 5.54 -13.29 5.46
CA GLY A 330 5.77 -13.34 6.89
C GLY A 330 5.33 -12.03 7.54
N SER A 331 6.14 -11.51 8.46
CA SER A 331 5.80 -10.29 9.22
C SER A 331 5.58 -8.99 8.41
N VAL A 332 5.86 -8.95 7.09
CA VAL A 332 5.36 -7.86 6.20
C VAL A 332 3.81 -7.85 6.08
N THR A 333 3.14 -8.93 6.51
CA THR A 333 1.69 -8.96 6.76
C THR A 333 1.24 -7.91 7.79
N LYS A 334 2.11 -7.50 8.73
CA LYS A 334 1.74 -6.55 9.80
C LYS A 334 1.40 -5.15 9.26
N PRO A 335 2.22 -4.52 8.38
CA PRO A 335 1.84 -3.33 7.64
C PRO A 335 0.47 -3.39 6.94
N LEU A 336 0.16 -4.51 6.27
CA LEU A 336 -1.09 -4.72 5.55
C LEU A 336 -2.29 -4.72 6.52
N VAL A 337 -2.24 -5.53 7.57
CA VAL A 337 -3.30 -5.61 8.59
C VAL A 337 -3.42 -4.29 9.38
N ALA A 338 -2.31 -3.61 9.66
CA ALA A 338 -2.32 -2.29 10.29
C ALA A 338 -3.01 -1.24 9.40
N THR A 339 -2.83 -1.30 8.08
CA THR A 339 -3.49 -0.40 7.13
C THR A 339 -5.01 -0.58 7.17
N VAL A 340 -5.51 -1.82 7.15
CA VAL A 340 -6.96 -2.11 7.30
C VAL A 340 -7.51 -1.60 8.63
N VAL A 341 -6.80 -1.84 9.75
CA VAL A 341 -7.22 -1.35 11.08
C VAL A 341 -7.26 0.18 11.16
N LEU A 342 -6.39 0.87 10.41
CA LEU A 342 -6.34 2.33 10.35
C LEU A 342 -7.40 2.92 9.41
N GLN A 343 -7.77 2.23 8.32
CA GLN A 343 -8.93 2.58 7.49
C GLN A 343 -10.23 2.45 8.30
N LEU A 344 -10.43 1.32 9.00
CA LEU A 344 -11.57 1.12 9.92
C LEU A 344 -11.64 2.17 11.05
N GLN A 345 -10.52 2.80 11.41
CA GLN A 345 -10.54 3.97 12.30
C GLN A 345 -10.93 5.27 11.59
N GLN A 346 -10.49 5.47 10.34
CA GLN A 346 -10.93 6.61 9.51
C GLN A 346 -12.44 6.58 9.24
N GLU A 347 -13.05 5.39 9.15
CA GLU A 347 -14.50 5.21 9.02
C GLU A 347 -15.26 5.38 10.35
N GLY A 348 -14.55 5.45 11.49
CA GLY A 348 -15.16 5.48 12.82
C GLY A 348 -15.73 4.12 13.27
N THR A 349 -15.45 3.05 12.54
CA THR A 349 -15.89 1.66 12.83
C THR A 349 -15.23 1.11 14.10
N LEU A 350 -14.01 1.55 14.42
CA LEU A 350 -13.32 1.28 15.68
C LEU A 350 -12.48 2.48 16.15
N SER A 351 -12.10 2.48 17.43
CA SER A 351 -11.11 3.42 17.98
C SER A 351 -9.81 2.71 18.33
N LEU A 352 -8.66 3.31 18.01
CA LEU A 352 -7.36 2.77 18.45
C LEU A 352 -7.25 2.68 19.99
N ASP A 353 -8.03 3.48 20.73
CA ASP A 353 -8.06 3.45 22.19
C ASP A 353 -9.17 2.55 22.77
N ASP A 354 -9.89 1.80 21.93
CA ASP A 354 -10.81 0.76 22.38
C ASP A 354 -10.07 -0.36 23.12
N PRO A 355 -10.58 -0.85 24.26
CA PRO A 355 -9.98 -1.95 24.99
C PRO A 355 -10.33 -3.30 24.34
N LEU A 356 -9.40 -4.26 24.40
CA LEU A 356 -9.58 -5.64 23.91
C LEU A 356 -10.84 -6.32 24.47
N SER A 357 -11.23 -5.98 25.70
CA SER A 357 -12.46 -6.50 26.35
C SER A 357 -13.78 -5.99 25.74
N GLN A 358 -13.78 -4.93 24.93
CA GLN A 358 -14.94 -4.48 24.16
C GLN A 358 -15.22 -5.42 22.99
N TRP A 359 -14.17 -5.79 22.25
CA TRP A 359 -14.26 -6.54 21.00
C TRP A 359 -14.20 -8.06 21.22
N LEU A 360 -13.29 -8.53 22.07
CA LEU A 360 -12.98 -9.95 22.29
C LEU A 360 -13.04 -10.33 23.80
N PRO A 361 -14.16 -10.10 24.51
CA PRO A 361 -14.27 -10.31 25.96
C PRO A 361 -13.95 -11.74 26.42
N GLU A 362 -14.25 -12.76 25.61
CA GLU A 362 -13.99 -14.16 25.98
C GLU A 362 -12.49 -14.50 25.97
N ILE A 363 -11.72 -13.88 25.07
CA ILE A 363 -10.26 -14.02 25.01
C ILE A 363 -9.59 -13.11 26.06
N ALA A 364 -10.07 -11.88 26.20
CA ALA A 364 -9.51 -10.91 27.15
C ALA A 364 -9.61 -11.37 28.62
N ASN A 365 -10.66 -12.13 28.97
CA ASN A 365 -10.79 -12.72 30.31
C ASN A 365 -9.94 -13.99 30.51
N LYS A 366 -9.40 -14.60 29.45
CA LYS A 366 -8.46 -15.73 29.51
C LYS A 366 -7.00 -15.31 29.68
N ILE A 367 -6.64 -14.08 29.27
CA ILE A 367 -5.27 -13.55 29.33
C ILE A 367 -5.18 -12.49 30.46
N PRO A 368 -4.52 -12.77 31.59
CA PRO A 368 -4.41 -11.83 32.72
C PRO A 368 -3.89 -10.44 32.32
N ASN A 369 -4.51 -9.41 32.89
CA ASN A 369 -4.29 -7.98 32.63
C ASN A 369 -4.55 -7.49 31.17
N SER A 370 -4.99 -8.36 30.25
CA SER A 370 -5.26 -7.95 28.86
C SER A 370 -6.56 -7.16 28.66
N ASN A 371 -7.50 -7.20 29.60
CA ASN A 371 -8.83 -6.56 29.48
C ASN A 371 -8.77 -5.05 29.16
N SER A 372 -7.69 -4.35 29.52
CA SER A 372 -7.47 -2.91 29.25
C SER A 372 -6.38 -2.61 28.22
N VAL A 373 -5.85 -3.64 27.53
CA VAL A 373 -4.97 -3.44 26.37
C VAL A 373 -5.78 -2.79 25.25
N THR A 374 -5.28 -1.71 24.65
CA THR A 374 -5.97 -1.07 23.51
C THR A 374 -5.50 -1.55 22.14
N ILE A 375 -6.29 -1.31 21.10
CA ILE A 375 -5.93 -1.61 19.69
C ILE A 375 -4.58 -0.96 19.32
N ARG A 376 -4.33 0.28 19.73
CA ARG A 376 -3.05 1.00 19.61
C ARG A 376 -1.87 0.21 20.17
N GLN A 377 -2.06 -0.41 21.34
CA GLN A 377 -1.04 -1.19 22.05
C GLN A 377 -0.81 -2.59 21.44
N LEU A 378 -1.79 -3.13 20.70
CA LEU A 378 -1.60 -4.30 19.85
C LEU A 378 -0.76 -3.94 18.61
N LEU A 379 -1.11 -2.83 17.94
CA LEU A 379 -0.44 -2.36 16.71
C LEU A 379 1.06 -2.09 16.90
N ASN A 380 1.45 -1.47 18.02
CA ASN A 380 2.84 -1.06 18.29
C ASN A 380 3.60 -1.95 19.31
N HIS A 381 3.06 -3.15 19.62
CA HIS A 381 3.66 -4.13 20.55
C HIS A 381 3.93 -3.62 21.98
N THR A 382 3.14 -2.65 22.46
CA THR A 382 3.19 -2.16 23.86
C THR A 382 2.13 -2.79 24.78
N SER A 383 1.38 -3.79 24.29
CA SER A 383 0.34 -4.50 25.04
C SER A 383 0.84 -5.34 26.22
N GLY A 384 2.10 -5.80 26.20
CA GLY A 384 2.64 -6.76 27.16
C GLY A 384 2.11 -8.19 27.00
N ILE A 385 1.22 -8.46 26.04
CA ILE A 385 0.70 -9.81 25.77
C ILE A 385 1.83 -10.71 25.25
N ARG A 386 1.87 -11.95 25.74
CA ARG A 386 2.89 -12.95 25.36
C ARG A 386 2.79 -13.35 23.90
N ASN A 387 3.93 -13.45 23.23
CA ASN A 387 4.03 -14.04 21.89
C ASN A 387 3.90 -15.57 21.96
N TYR A 388 2.81 -16.15 21.45
CA TYR A 388 2.60 -17.60 21.49
C TYR A 388 3.76 -18.39 20.86
N ALA A 389 4.37 -17.86 19.79
CA ALA A 389 5.49 -18.50 19.08
C ALA A 389 6.83 -18.44 19.85
N SER A 390 6.92 -17.69 20.96
CA SER A 390 8.09 -17.63 21.84
C SER A 390 7.88 -18.39 23.17
N GLU A 391 6.69 -18.95 23.41
CA GLU A 391 6.44 -19.81 24.56
C GLU A 391 7.00 -21.22 24.29
N PRO A 392 7.62 -21.91 25.27
CA PRO A 392 8.34 -23.16 25.04
C PRO A 392 7.51 -24.26 24.37
N GLU A 393 6.20 -24.33 24.67
CA GLU A 393 5.28 -25.34 24.14
C GLU A 393 5.15 -25.33 22.60
N LEU A 394 5.47 -24.20 21.96
CA LEU A 394 5.58 -24.08 20.50
C LEU A 394 7.02 -23.83 20.05
N PHE A 395 7.76 -22.94 20.73
CA PHE A 395 9.12 -22.57 20.33
C PHE A 395 10.08 -23.77 20.26
N GLU A 396 10.04 -24.68 21.25
CA GLU A 396 10.89 -25.88 21.21
C GLU A 396 10.50 -26.82 20.05
N ARG A 397 9.22 -26.83 19.64
CA ARG A 397 8.76 -27.67 18.52
C ARG A 397 9.12 -27.07 17.17
N PHE A 398 8.88 -25.77 16.94
CA PHE A 398 9.24 -25.11 15.67
C PHE A 398 10.72 -25.29 15.31
N ASN A 399 11.62 -25.34 16.30
CA ASN A 399 13.06 -25.53 16.09
C ASN A 399 13.54 -27.00 16.09
N ASN A 400 12.70 -28.01 16.36
CA ASN A 400 13.14 -29.42 16.51
C ASN A 400 12.20 -30.49 15.90
N ASP A 401 11.02 -30.11 15.42
CA ASP A 401 10.01 -31.01 14.81
C ASP A 401 9.66 -30.50 13.41
N PRO A 402 10.37 -30.89 12.32
CA PRO A 402 10.03 -30.48 10.95
C PRO A 402 8.56 -30.66 10.59
N THR A 403 7.86 -31.62 11.21
CA THR A 403 6.47 -31.91 10.87
C THR A 403 5.50 -30.85 11.41
N ILE A 404 5.88 -30.04 12.41
CA ILE A 404 4.98 -29.00 12.96
C ILE A 404 4.66 -27.91 11.95
N LEU A 405 5.62 -27.51 11.13
CA LEU A 405 5.45 -26.41 10.18
C LEU A 405 4.49 -26.77 9.05
N SER A 406 4.29 -28.06 8.78
CA SER A 406 3.26 -28.57 7.86
C SER A 406 1.85 -28.69 8.47
N GLN A 407 1.70 -28.56 9.79
CA GLN A 407 0.42 -28.71 10.49
C GLN A 407 -0.45 -27.45 10.36
N THR A 408 -1.76 -27.64 10.38
CA THR A 408 -2.73 -26.53 10.42
C THR A 408 -3.05 -26.16 11.86
N PHE A 409 -3.00 -24.88 12.18
CA PHE A 409 -3.36 -24.31 13.48
C PHE A 409 -4.64 -23.48 13.39
N THR A 410 -5.46 -23.50 14.44
CA THR A 410 -6.51 -22.51 14.64
C THR A 410 -6.03 -21.39 15.58
N ASN A 411 -6.72 -20.25 15.56
CA ASN A 411 -6.46 -19.18 16.51
C ASN A 411 -6.67 -19.62 17.97
N GLU A 412 -7.59 -20.57 18.24
CA GLU A 412 -7.78 -21.16 19.58
C GLU A 412 -6.56 -22.00 20.01
N ASP A 413 -5.98 -22.83 19.12
CA ASP A 413 -4.78 -23.63 19.43
C ASP A 413 -3.59 -22.73 19.84
N LEU A 414 -3.42 -21.61 19.15
CA LEU A 414 -2.33 -20.66 19.40
C LEU A 414 -2.55 -19.82 20.66
N LEU A 415 -3.80 -19.39 20.93
CA LEU A 415 -4.14 -18.64 22.13
C LEU A 415 -4.13 -19.52 23.40
N ALA A 416 -4.44 -20.81 23.29
CA ALA A 416 -4.38 -21.76 24.40
C ALA A 416 -2.97 -21.88 25.01
N VAL A 417 -1.91 -21.62 24.23
CA VAL A 417 -0.51 -21.63 24.68
C VAL A 417 -0.18 -20.48 25.66
N ILE A 418 -0.98 -19.42 25.67
CA ILE A 418 -0.82 -18.27 26.58
C ILE A 418 -1.95 -18.11 27.60
N GLU A 419 -2.99 -18.95 27.56
CA GLU A 419 -4.12 -18.88 28.48
C GLU A 419 -3.67 -18.99 29.96
N GLY A 420 -4.11 -18.04 30.79
CA GLY A 420 -3.72 -17.93 32.19
C GLY A 420 -2.28 -17.49 32.47
N LYS A 421 -1.41 -17.33 31.46
CA LYS A 421 -0.03 -16.82 31.65
C LYS A 421 -0.05 -15.28 31.77
N PRO A 422 0.58 -14.69 32.81
CA PRO A 422 0.54 -13.24 33.01
C PRO A 422 1.34 -12.49 31.94
N ALA A 423 0.88 -11.28 31.59
CA ALA A 423 1.57 -10.34 30.71
C ALA A 423 3.04 -10.11 31.13
N LEU A 424 3.87 -9.72 30.16
CA LEU A 424 5.30 -9.43 30.35
C LEU A 424 5.54 -8.14 31.15
N PHE A 425 4.64 -7.17 30.99
CA PHE A 425 4.56 -5.88 31.68
C PHE A 425 3.12 -5.35 31.61
N GLU A 426 2.81 -4.30 32.35
CA GLU A 426 1.48 -3.66 32.28
C GLU A 426 1.30 -2.87 30.97
N PRO A 427 0.08 -2.79 30.38
CA PRO A 427 -0.11 -2.24 29.04
C PRO A 427 0.38 -0.79 28.89
N GLY A 428 1.34 -0.56 27.99
CA GLY A 428 1.97 0.73 27.74
C GLY A 428 3.28 1.00 28.50
N GLU A 429 3.64 0.20 29.51
CA GLU A 429 4.88 0.39 30.31
C GLU A 429 6.15 -0.20 29.65
N GLY A 430 6.03 -0.79 28.45
CA GLY A 430 7.16 -1.43 27.76
C GLY A 430 6.87 -1.77 26.29
N TYR A 431 7.85 -2.41 25.65
CA TYR A 431 7.76 -2.93 24.27
C TYR A 431 8.23 -4.39 24.25
N ALA A 432 7.46 -5.27 23.61
CA ALA A 432 7.87 -6.64 23.31
C ALA A 432 7.12 -7.15 22.07
N TYR A 433 7.86 -7.29 20.96
CA TYR A 433 7.34 -7.78 19.69
C TYR A 433 6.63 -9.13 19.82
N GLY A 434 5.42 -9.26 19.29
CA GLY A 434 4.65 -10.50 19.35
C GLY A 434 3.59 -10.66 18.27
N ASN A 435 3.52 -11.87 17.69
CA ASN A 435 2.52 -12.22 16.69
C ASN A 435 1.10 -12.23 17.26
N THR A 436 0.94 -12.57 18.55
CA THR A 436 -0.34 -12.56 19.25
C THR A 436 -1.08 -11.21 19.15
N GLY A 437 -0.37 -10.08 19.17
CA GLY A 437 -0.99 -8.77 19.02
C GLY A 437 -1.73 -8.64 17.68
N TYR A 438 -1.12 -9.16 16.61
CA TYR A 438 -1.69 -9.12 15.26
C TYR A 438 -2.72 -10.21 15.01
N LEU A 439 -2.60 -11.39 15.64
CA LEU A 439 -3.67 -12.40 15.71
C LEU A 439 -4.97 -11.76 16.24
N LEU A 440 -4.88 -11.06 17.38
CA LEU A 440 -6.02 -10.38 17.98
C LEU A 440 -6.55 -9.21 17.13
N LEU A 441 -5.69 -8.50 16.40
CA LEU A 441 -6.13 -7.47 15.44
C LEU A 441 -6.93 -8.07 14.26
N GLY A 442 -6.54 -9.26 13.77
CA GLY A 442 -7.31 -9.97 12.74
C GLY A 442 -8.70 -10.35 13.23
N GLU A 443 -8.79 -10.96 14.41
CA GLU A 443 -10.06 -11.26 15.09
C GLU A 443 -10.91 -9.98 15.31
N ILE A 444 -10.30 -8.83 15.62
CA ILE A 444 -11.01 -7.54 15.75
C ILE A 444 -11.54 -7.05 14.39
N VAL A 445 -10.77 -7.13 13.31
CA VAL A 445 -11.21 -6.75 11.95
C VAL A 445 -12.44 -7.55 11.53
N GLU A 446 -12.40 -8.88 11.68
CA GLU A 446 -13.56 -9.73 11.36
C GLU A 446 -14.75 -9.45 12.28
N LYS A 447 -14.49 -9.14 13.56
CA LYS A 447 -15.53 -8.83 14.53
C LYS A 447 -16.21 -7.49 14.29
N ALA A 448 -15.48 -6.50 13.77
CA ALA A 448 -15.97 -5.16 13.49
C ALA A 448 -16.74 -5.09 12.16
N THR A 449 -16.26 -5.80 11.14
CA THR A 449 -16.80 -5.75 9.77
C THR A 449 -17.87 -6.80 9.50
N GLY A 450 -17.78 -7.97 10.15
CA GLY A 450 -18.60 -9.15 9.83
C GLY A 450 -18.13 -9.91 8.59
N SER A 451 -17.07 -9.45 7.92
CA SER A 451 -16.38 -10.10 6.79
C SER A 451 -15.12 -10.83 7.25
N THR A 452 -14.52 -11.65 6.39
CA THR A 452 -13.22 -12.26 6.69
C THR A 452 -12.07 -11.28 6.47
N LEU A 453 -10.94 -11.50 7.14
CA LEU A 453 -9.74 -10.70 6.94
C LEU A 453 -9.20 -10.83 5.51
N ALA A 454 -9.36 -11.99 4.87
CA ALA A 454 -9.09 -12.14 3.43
C ALA A 454 -9.91 -11.16 2.59
N SER A 455 -11.23 -11.07 2.80
CA SER A 455 -12.10 -10.10 2.12
C SER A 455 -11.57 -8.68 2.33
N GLN A 456 -11.35 -8.29 3.59
CA GLN A 456 -10.97 -6.91 3.92
C GLN A 456 -9.56 -6.53 3.44
N LEU A 457 -8.60 -7.47 3.41
CA LEU A 457 -7.29 -7.25 2.78
C LEU A 457 -7.42 -7.12 1.24
N ARG A 458 -8.31 -7.90 0.63
CA ARG A 458 -8.53 -7.91 -0.82
C ARG A 458 -9.25 -6.64 -1.29
N GLU A 459 -10.42 -6.37 -0.72
CA GLU A 459 -11.31 -5.23 -1.02
C GLU A 459 -10.63 -3.86 -0.81
N ARG A 460 -9.75 -3.74 0.20
CA ARG A 460 -9.17 -2.45 0.66
C ARG A 460 -7.69 -2.25 0.33
N ILE A 461 -6.98 -3.29 -0.14
CA ILE A 461 -5.57 -3.20 -0.50
C ILE A 461 -5.24 -3.99 -1.77
N PHE A 462 -5.48 -5.31 -1.82
CA PHE A 462 -4.95 -6.13 -2.91
C PHE A 462 -5.60 -5.80 -4.26
N GLU A 463 -6.94 -5.72 -4.31
CA GLU A 463 -7.65 -5.31 -5.51
C GLU A 463 -7.36 -3.83 -5.85
N PRO A 464 -7.52 -2.82 -4.94
CA PRO A 464 -7.14 -1.41 -5.17
C PRO A 464 -5.73 -1.13 -5.72
N LEU A 465 -4.81 -2.08 -5.65
CA LEU A 465 -3.43 -1.93 -6.13
C LEU A 465 -3.06 -2.94 -7.23
N GLY A 466 -3.99 -3.77 -7.70
CA GLY A 466 -3.71 -4.82 -8.68
C GLY A 466 -2.64 -5.81 -8.20
N MET A 467 -2.72 -6.21 -6.93
CA MET A 467 -1.85 -7.21 -6.32
C MET A 467 -2.42 -8.61 -6.60
N ASP A 468 -2.55 -8.93 -7.90
CA ASP A 468 -3.21 -10.16 -8.39
C ASP A 468 -2.49 -11.43 -7.93
N ASP A 469 -1.18 -11.33 -7.70
CA ASP A 469 -0.32 -12.40 -7.20
C ASP A 469 -0.16 -12.30 -5.66
N THR A 470 -1.19 -11.82 -4.94
CA THR A 470 -1.20 -11.71 -3.48
C THR A 470 -2.44 -12.34 -2.83
N TYR A 471 -2.21 -13.11 -1.77
CA TYR A 471 -3.23 -13.93 -1.10
C TYR A 471 -3.00 -14.00 0.43
N TYR A 472 -4.08 -13.95 1.20
CA TYR A 472 -4.07 -14.33 2.62
C TYR A 472 -4.25 -15.85 2.76
N ALA A 473 -3.15 -16.58 2.60
CA ALA A 473 -3.08 -18.05 2.49
C ALA A 473 -3.60 -18.85 3.71
N VAL A 474 -3.97 -18.16 4.81
CA VAL A 474 -4.64 -18.77 5.98
C VAL A 474 -6.13 -19.02 5.69
N GLN A 475 -6.74 -18.26 4.79
CA GLN A 475 -8.17 -18.30 4.48
C GLN A 475 -8.46 -18.51 2.98
N GLU A 476 -7.54 -18.11 2.10
CA GLU A 476 -7.69 -18.21 0.65
C GLU A 476 -7.01 -19.46 0.07
N GLN A 477 -7.38 -19.84 -1.15
CA GLN A 477 -6.54 -20.72 -1.97
C GLN A 477 -5.50 -19.86 -2.68
N VAL A 478 -4.24 -20.29 -2.64
CA VAL A 478 -3.14 -19.64 -3.37
C VAL A 478 -3.12 -20.19 -4.78
N GLU A 479 -3.39 -19.33 -5.77
CA GLU A 479 -3.18 -19.63 -7.19
C GLU A 479 -1.82 -19.08 -7.63
N GLY A 480 -1.13 -19.76 -8.56
CA GLY A 480 0.23 -19.41 -8.99
C GLY A 480 1.34 -20.29 -8.40
N ASN A 481 2.59 -19.85 -8.55
CA ASN A 481 3.78 -20.64 -8.23
C ASN A 481 4.39 -20.23 -6.88
N LEU A 482 3.90 -20.82 -5.78
CA LEU A 482 4.54 -20.69 -4.47
C LEU A 482 5.91 -21.40 -4.48
N THR A 483 6.97 -20.64 -4.18
CA THR A 483 8.33 -21.14 -3.97
C THR A 483 8.39 -22.19 -2.85
N ARG A 484 9.46 -22.98 -2.79
CA ARG A 484 9.70 -23.86 -1.65
C ARG A 484 10.43 -23.14 -0.51
N SER A 485 9.98 -23.45 0.70
CA SER A 485 10.49 -22.98 1.99
C SER A 485 11.61 -23.90 2.47
N TYR A 486 12.83 -23.41 2.64
CA TYR A 486 14.00 -24.23 3.00
C TYR A 486 14.69 -23.78 4.30
N GLN A 487 15.25 -24.75 5.03
CA GLN A 487 16.09 -24.52 6.22
C GLN A 487 17.02 -25.73 6.47
N ASP A 488 18.21 -25.51 7.05
CA ASP A 488 19.03 -26.59 7.61
C ASP A 488 18.65 -26.82 9.08
N LEU A 489 17.81 -27.83 9.32
CA LEU A 489 17.31 -28.19 10.65
C LEU A 489 18.34 -28.96 11.50
N ASN A 490 19.47 -29.38 10.94
CA ASN A 490 20.41 -30.30 11.58
C ASN A 490 21.83 -29.70 11.76
N GLY A 491 22.14 -28.60 11.08
CA GLY A 491 23.47 -28.01 11.02
C GLY A 491 24.47 -28.87 10.25
N ASP A 492 24.00 -29.67 9.27
CA ASP A 492 24.84 -30.56 8.45
C ASP A 492 25.11 -30.03 7.02
N GLY A 493 24.55 -28.87 6.67
CA GLY A 493 24.65 -28.21 5.38
C GLY A 493 23.64 -28.71 4.34
N LYS A 494 22.66 -29.54 4.74
CA LYS A 494 21.61 -30.04 3.84
C LYS A 494 20.26 -29.42 4.17
N LEU A 495 19.75 -28.61 3.23
CA LEU A 495 18.40 -28.04 3.32
C LEU A 495 17.32 -29.13 3.27
N ASP A 496 16.27 -28.93 4.08
CA ASP A 496 15.02 -29.69 4.06
C ASP A 496 13.88 -28.78 3.57
N ASP A 497 12.98 -29.31 2.72
CA ASP A 497 11.74 -28.61 2.34
C ASP A 497 10.75 -28.71 3.50
N LEU A 498 10.42 -27.56 4.09
CA LEU A 498 9.53 -27.47 5.25
C LEU A 498 8.06 -27.71 4.87
N ASN A 499 7.71 -27.51 3.59
CA ASN A 499 6.34 -27.49 3.07
C ASN A 499 5.41 -26.68 4.01
N GLU A 500 5.84 -25.45 4.34
CA GLU A 500 5.31 -24.65 5.44
C GLU A 500 3.83 -24.23 5.24
N ASN A 501 3.01 -24.41 6.28
CA ASN A 501 1.62 -24.00 6.37
C ASN A 501 1.52 -22.74 7.24
N LEU A 502 1.25 -21.59 6.61
CA LEU A 502 1.28 -20.28 7.28
C LEU A 502 0.19 -20.05 8.35
N SER A 503 -0.73 -21.00 8.59
CA SER A 503 -1.76 -20.87 9.64
C SER A 503 -1.18 -20.62 11.05
N TRP A 504 0.04 -21.09 11.36
CA TRP A 504 0.70 -20.77 12.62
C TRP A 504 1.08 -19.28 12.77
N THR A 505 1.20 -18.55 11.66
CA THR A 505 1.54 -17.11 11.64
C THR A 505 0.31 -16.22 11.72
N THR A 506 -0.88 -16.70 11.33
CA THR A 506 -2.16 -15.95 11.35
C THR A 506 -2.07 -14.58 10.64
N SER A 507 -2.88 -13.60 11.03
CA SER A 507 -2.80 -12.19 10.61
C SER A 507 -1.51 -11.47 11.04
N ALA A 508 -0.59 -12.17 11.72
CA ALA A 508 0.76 -11.67 11.98
C ALA A 508 1.79 -12.06 10.90
N GLY A 509 1.48 -12.99 9.99
CA GLY A 509 2.41 -13.41 8.94
C GLY A 509 1.88 -14.17 7.72
N GLY A 510 0.57 -14.32 7.60
CA GLY A 510 -0.07 -15.30 6.71
C GLY A 510 -0.29 -14.89 5.25
N VAL A 511 0.26 -13.76 4.80
CA VAL A 511 0.19 -13.35 3.39
C VAL A 511 1.31 -14.03 2.58
N VAL A 512 0.96 -14.50 1.37
CA VAL A 512 1.92 -14.79 0.30
C VAL A 512 1.77 -13.74 -0.80
N SER A 513 2.88 -13.35 -1.42
CA SER A 513 2.95 -12.23 -2.36
C SER A 513 4.14 -12.37 -3.29
N THR A 514 4.17 -11.59 -4.38
CA THR A 514 5.42 -11.27 -5.12
C THR A 514 6.14 -10.07 -4.49
N ALA A 515 7.42 -9.92 -4.81
CA ALA A 515 8.21 -8.74 -4.44
C ALA A 515 7.76 -7.45 -5.18
N THR A 516 6.99 -7.57 -6.27
CA THR A 516 6.45 -6.40 -7.00
C THR A 516 5.17 -5.90 -6.36
N ASP A 517 4.27 -6.79 -5.96
CA ASP A 517 2.99 -6.43 -5.32
C ASP A 517 3.24 -5.71 -3.99
N LEU A 518 4.17 -6.21 -3.16
CA LEU A 518 4.62 -5.51 -1.95
C LEU A 518 5.27 -4.15 -2.26
N SER A 519 5.86 -3.98 -3.45
CA SER A 519 6.41 -2.67 -3.89
C SER A 519 5.29 -1.72 -4.34
N LYS A 520 4.21 -2.21 -4.93
CA LYS A 520 2.98 -1.43 -5.17
C LYS A 520 2.39 -0.95 -3.84
N PHE A 521 2.21 -1.87 -2.89
CA PHE A 521 1.70 -1.57 -1.55
C PHE A 521 2.57 -0.58 -0.78
N ALA A 522 3.90 -0.78 -0.74
CA ALA A 522 4.81 0.14 -0.05
C ALA A 522 4.78 1.55 -0.66
N GLN A 523 4.70 1.66 -2.00
CA GLN A 523 4.53 2.95 -2.66
C GLN A 523 3.21 3.61 -2.28
N ALA A 524 2.09 2.92 -2.42
CA ALA A 524 0.76 3.45 -2.15
C ALA A 524 0.58 3.86 -0.67
N LEU A 525 1.06 3.03 0.26
CA LEU A 525 1.01 3.32 1.69
C LEU A 525 1.82 4.58 2.03
N PHE A 526 3.10 4.62 1.65
CA PHE A 526 4.02 5.66 2.14
C PHE A 526 3.98 6.96 1.33
N GLN A 527 3.38 6.97 0.14
CA GLN A 527 3.03 8.20 -0.59
C GLN A 527 1.67 8.79 -0.16
N GLY A 528 0.85 8.03 0.59
CA GLY A 528 -0.42 8.51 1.16
C GLY A 528 -1.66 8.24 0.30
N ASP A 529 -1.63 7.19 -0.53
CA ASP A 529 -2.77 6.79 -1.37
C ASP A 529 -3.79 5.88 -0.63
N LEU A 530 -3.38 5.23 0.48
CA LEU A 530 -4.20 4.27 1.24
C LEU A 530 -4.75 4.79 2.57
N LEU A 531 -4.17 5.87 3.10
CA LEU A 531 -4.46 6.43 4.43
C LEU A 531 -4.49 7.95 4.38
N ALA A 532 -5.38 8.56 5.16
CA ALA A 532 -5.43 10.02 5.29
C ALA A 532 -4.11 10.56 5.90
N PRO A 533 -3.68 11.79 5.59
CA PRO A 533 -2.37 12.30 6.00
C PRO A 533 -2.15 12.27 7.52
N GLU A 534 -3.20 12.53 8.30
CA GLU A 534 -3.16 12.49 9.76
C GLU A 534 -2.97 11.04 10.29
N THR A 535 -3.66 10.08 9.66
CA THR A 535 -3.59 8.65 10.00
C THR A 535 -2.25 8.03 9.61
N LEU A 536 -1.74 8.33 8.41
CA LEU A 536 -0.39 7.94 8.00
C LEU A 536 0.66 8.58 8.92
N GLN A 537 0.51 9.85 9.27
CA GLN A 537 1.42 10.52 10.21
C GLN A 537 1.42 9.84 11.59
N ALA A 538 0.26 9.37 12.08
CA ALA A 538 0.17 8.55 13.28
C ALA A 538 0.85 7.18 13.09
N MET A 539 0.57 6.48 11.98
CA MET A 539 1.19 5.19 11.65
C MET A 539 2.72 5.24 11.69
N LEU A 540 3.30 6.34 11.21
CA LEU A 540 4.74 6.58 11.12
C LEU A 540 5.39 7.09 12.42
N THR A 541 4.60 7.46 13.46
CA THR A 541 5.17 8.12 14.67
C THR A 541 4.62 7.68 16.02
N ASP A 542 3.48 7.01 16.09
CA ASP A 542 2.90 6.50 17.34
C ASP A 542 3.47 5.11 17.67
N GLY A 543 4.29 5.04 18.71
CA GLY A 543 4.96 3.82 19.16
C GLY A 543 6.33 4.05 19.79
N SER A 544 7.05 2.97 20.04
CA SER A 544 8.17 2.92 20.98
C SER A 544 9.54 2.83 20.31
N PRO A 545 10.60 3.39 20.94
CA PRO A 545 11.96 3.13 20.50
C PRO A 545 12.29 1.64 20.67
N ILE A 546 13.00 1.07 19.71
CA ILE A 546 13.47 -0.31 19.74
C ILE A 546 15.00 -0.35 19.73
N ASN A 547 15.56 -1.37 20.38
CA ASN A 547 17.01 -1.57 20.44
C ASN A 547 17.37 -2.84 19.64
N LEU A 548 17.35 -2.70 18.32
CA LEU A 548 17.81 -3.72 17.37
C LEU A 548 19.14 -3.27 16.76
N GLU A 549 20.17 -4.10 16.80
CA GLU A 549 21.38 -3.89 16.01
C GLU A 549 21.18 -4.56 14.64
N ASN A 550 20.92 -3.76 13.60
CA ASN A 550 20.61 -4.19 12.23
C ASN A 550 21.32 -3.26 11.21
N PRO A 551 21.58 -3.69 9.96
CA PRO A 551 22.26 -2.88 8.94
C PRO A 551 21.46 -1.64 8.51
N LEU A 552 20.13 -1.71 8.63
CA LEU A 552 19.17 -0.68 8.21
C LEU A 552 19.12 0.54 9.15
N GLY A 553 19.63 0.42 10.38
CA GLY A 553 19.56 1.48 11.38
C GLY A 553 18.15 1.72 11.93
N LEU A 554 17.32 0.67 12.01
CA LEU A 554 15.96 0.71 12.56
C LEU A 554 16.01 1.03 14.07
N THR A 555 15.26 2.05 14.49
CA THR A 555 15.29 2.58 15.87
C THR A 555 13.91 2.78 16.49
N ARG A 556 12.82 2.61 15.73
CA ARG A 556 11.46 2.72 16.25
C ARG A 556 10.51 1.71 15.59
N TYR A 557 9.58 1.18 16.39
CA TYR A 557 8.40 0.45 15.92
C TYR A 557 7.16 1.30 16.22
N THR A 558 6.30 1.50 15.23
CA THR A 558 5.08 2.32 15.33
C THR A 558 3.83 1.50 15.02
N LEU A 559 2.80 2.01 14.32
CA LEU A 559 1.58 1.23 14.08
C LEU A 559 1.80 0.25 12.92
N GLY A 560 2.42 -0.89 13.20
CA GLY A 560 2.67 -1.96 12.22
C GLY A 560 3.81 -1.74 11.24
N VAL A 561 4.65 -0.71 11.44
CA VAL A 561 5.87 -0.47 10.64
C VAL A 561 7.07 -0.16 11.54
N VAL A 562 8.27 -0.43 11.03
CA VAL A 562 9.54 0.01 11.63
C VAL A 562 10.12 1.17 10.83
N SER A 563 10.84 2.06 11.53
CA SER A 563 11.55 3.17 10.90
C SER A 563 12.98 3.32 11.42
N GLY A 564 13.85 3.82 10.56
CA GLY A 564 15.29 3.93 10.78
C GLY A 564 15.92 5.10 10.03
N GLN A 565 17.20 5.32 10.31
CA GLN A 565 18.01 6.33 9.62
C GLN A 565 19.19 5.65 8.94
N SER A 566 19.21 5.73 7.61
CA SER A 566 20.24 5.14 6.75
C SER A 566 21.09 6.23 6.07
N ASN A 567 22.08 5.81 5.26
CA ASN A 567 22.86 6.73 4.43
C ASN A 567 22.04 7.39 3.30
N VAL A 568 20.91 6.79 2.87
CA VAL A 568 20.04 7.40 1.86
C VAL A 568 19.12 8.47 2.45
N GLY A 569 18.71 8.30 3.71
CA GLY A 569 17.78 9.17 4.40
C GLY A 569 17.02 8.41 5.48
N GLN A 570 15.87 8.94 5.92
CA GLN A 570 14.87 8.15 6.63
C GLN A 570 14.48 6.94 5.76
N ILE A 571 14.28 5.80 6.41
CA ILE A 571 13.61 4.63 5.84
C ILE A 571 12.43 4.22 6.72
N VAL A 572 11.42 3.63 6.10
CA VAL A 572 10.28 3.02 6.76
C VAL A 572 9.85 1.76 6.01
N GLY A 573 9.37 0.75 6.73
CA GLY A 573 9.06 -0.55 6.15
C GLY A 573 8.76 -1.62 7.18
N HIS A 574 9.01 -2.88 6.83
CA HIS A 574 8.99 -4.00 7.76
C HIS A 574 9.85 -5.17 7.27
N ASP A 575 10.45 -5.90 8.21
CA ASP A 575 11.12 -7.18 7.98
C ASP A 575 10.14 -8.35 8.17
N GLY A 576 10.08 -9.26 7.21
CA GLY A 576 9.29 -10.47 7.23
C GLY A 576 10.16 -11.69 7.44
N ALA A 577 9.73 -12.60 8.31
CA ALA A 577 10.26 -13.95 8.39
C ALA A 577 9.12 -14.95 8.71
N THR A 578 9.27 -16.16 8.17
CA THR A 578 8.57 -17.39 8.54
C THR A 578 9.63 -18.45 8.90
N ALA A 579 9.32 -19.75 8.86
CA ALA A 579 10.35 -20.78 9.07
C ALA A 579 11.24 -21.04 7.83
N GLY A 580 10.76 -20.77 6.61
CA GLY A 580 11.54 -20.96 5.39
C GLY A 580 11.41 -19.87 4.31
N TRP A 581 10.87 -18.70 4.66
CA TRP A 581 10.94 -17.49 3.84
C TRP A 581 11.36 -16.29 4.71
N ALA A 582 12.06 -15.34 4.11
CA ALA A 582 12.21 -13.99 4.64
C ALA A 582 11.87 -12.97 3.55
N SER A 583 11.54 -11.75 3.98
CA SER A 583 11.34 -10.62 3.10
C SER A 583 11.64 -9.30 3.79
N GLN A 584 11.85 -8.25 3.01
CA GLN A 584 12.03 -6.89 3.51
C GLN A 584 11.33 -5.98 2.55
N MET A 585 10.53 -5.05 3.07
CA MET A 585 9.75 -4.12 2.26
C MET A 585 10.00 -2.71 2.79
N TYR A 586 10.78 -1.91 2.06
CA TYR A 586 11.27 -0.61 2.53
C TYR A 586 11.10 0.52 1.51
N TYR A 587 10.78 1.69 2.04
CA TYR A 587 10.69 2.96 1.32
C TYR A 587 11.58 4.01 1.98
N SER A 588 12.19 4.88 1.17
CA SER A 588 12.90 6.07 1.65
C SER A 588 12.16 7.36 1.22
N PRO A 589 11.41 8.01 2.13
CA PRO A 589 10.68 9.25 1.85
C PRO A 589 11.58 10.38 1.31
N ASP A 590 12.81 10.51 1.85
CA ASP A 590 13.78 11.52 1.41
C ASP A 590 14.22 11.36 -0.05
N ARG A 591 14.00 10.19 -0.66
CA ARG A 591 14.44 9.86 -2.02
C ARG A 591 13.32 9.49 -2.98
N ASN A 592 12.15 9.09 -2.47
CA ASN A 592 11.13 8.37 -3.24
C ASN A 592 11.68 7.09 -3.90
N ILE A 593 12.40 6.26 -3.14
CA ILE A 593 12.86 4.94 -3.60
C ILE A 593 12.18 3.87 -2.77
N THR A 594 11.61 2.87 -3.44
CA THR A 594 11.12 1.62 -2.83
C THR A 594 12.05 0.48 -3.17
N THR A 595 12.30 -0.42 -2.24
CA THR A 595 12.90 -1.73 -2.50
C THR A 595 12.14 -2.82 -1.75
N VAL A 596 12.02 -3.99 -2.38
CA VAL A 596 11.50 -5.19 -1.74
C VAL A 596 12.39 -6.37 -2.09
N VAL A 597 12.76 -7.16 -1.08
CA VAL A 597 13.50 -8.43 -1.25
C VAL A 597 12.65 -9.56 -0.68
N MET A 598 12.65 -10.73 -1.31
CA MET A 598 12.00 -11.95 -0.80
C MET A 598 12.88 -13.18 -1.10
N THR A 599 13.14 -14.01 -0.10
CA THR A 599 14.08 -15.14 -0.14
C THR A 599 13.41 -16.47 0.23
N THR A 600 13.95 -17.59 -0.27
CA THR A 600 13.51 -18.96 0.10
C THR A 600 14.18 -19.50 1.38
N ALA A 601 14.54 -18.64 2.33
CA ALA A 601 15.16 -19.01 3.59
C ALA A 601 14.86 -17.96 4.68
N SER A 602 14.86 -18.36 5.95
CA SER A 602 14.38 -17.54 7.08
C SER A 602 15.36 -16.48 7.62
N ASP A 603 16.55 -16.29 7.03
CA ASP A 603 17.50 -15.27 7.51
C ASP A 603 17.18 -13.88 6.94
N PRO A 604 16.83 -12.89 7.80
CA PRO A 604 16.62 -11.53 7.34
C PRO A 604 17.92 -10.73 7.24
N VAL A 605 18.99 -11.08 7.97
CA VAL A 605 20.16 -10.19 8.11
C VAL A 605 20.94 -10.07 6.80
N SER A 606 21.08 -11.17 6.06
CA SER A 606 21.67 -11.15 4.71
C SER A 606 20.89 -10.30 3.71
N SER A 607 19.58 -10.37 3.76
CA SER A 607 18.66 -9.71 2.83
C SER A 607 18.44 -8.23 3.20
N GLU A 608 18.49 -7.86 4.49
CA GLU A 608 18.63 -6.48 4.99
C GLU A 608 19.87 -5.77 4.42
N ASN A 609 21.00 -6.47 4.26
CA ASN A 609 22.21 -5.88 3.64
C ASN A 609 22.01 -5.58 2.15
N ASN A 610 21.31 -6.44 1.41
CA ASN A 610 20.99 -6.20 -0.01
C ASN A 610 20.00 -5.03 -0.19
N VAL A 611 19.04 -4.87 0.73
CA VAL A 611 18.16 -3.68 0.81
C VAL A 611 18.98 -2.39 0.95
N VAL A 612 19.94 -2.34 1.88
CA VAL A 612 20.82 -1.16 2.07
C VAL A 612 21.60 -0.84 0.79
N GLN A 613 22.25 -1.84 0.18
CA GLN A 613 23.02 -1.66 -1.06
C GLN A 613 22.16 -1.16 -2.21
N SER A 614 21.00 -1.78 -2.44
CA SER A 614 20.06 -1.43 -3.51
C SER A 614 19.51 -0.01 -3.38
N LEU A 615 19.22 0.42 -2.14
CA LEU A 615 18.85 1.81 -1.84
C LEU A 615 20.02 2.77 -2.12
N GLU A 616 21.22 2.47 -1.63
CA GLU A 616 22.38 3.36 -1.76
C GLU A 616 22.84 3.55 -3.22
N GLU A 617 22.84 2.51 -4.03
CA GLU A 617 23.21 2.59 -5.45
C GLU A 617 22.16 3.38 -6.26
N THR A 618 20.89 3.13 -6.00
CA THR A 618 19.79 3.86 -6.63
C THR A 618 19.81 5.34 -6.22
N ALA A 619 20.05 5.65 -4.94
CA ALA A 619 20.17 7.01 -4.43
C ALA A 619 21.44 7.76 -4.91
N GLN A 620 22.49 7.03 -5.29
CA GLN A 620 23.65 7.60 -5.99
C GLN A 620 23.33 7.92 -7.46
N ARG A 621 22.49 7.11 -8.12
CA ARG A 621 22.13 7.29 -9.54
C ARG A 621 21.02 8.31 -9.76
N TYR A 622 20.11 8.46 -8.80
CA TYR A 622 19.07 9.49 -8.75
C TYR A 622 19.39 10.51 -7.63
N PRO A 623 20.43 11.35 -7.79
CA PRO A 623 20.79 12.34 -6.77
C PRO A 623 19.69 13.42 -6.67
N VAL A 624 19.19 13.64 -5.44
CA VAL A 624 18.27 14.74 -5.15
C VAL A 624 18.87 16.05 -5.63
N SER A 625 18.17 16.75 -6.52
CA SER A 625 18.74 17.96 -7.12
C SER A 625 19.01 19.01 -6.04
N ALA A 626 20.18 19.63 -6.06
CA ALA A 626 20.54 20.70 -5.14
C ALA A 626 19.69 22.00 -5.30
N ASN A 627 18.65 21.95 -6.15
CA ASN A 627 17.75 23.06 -6.44
C ASN A 627 16.28 22.63 -6.50
N GLY A 628 15.66 22.40 -5.34
CA GLY A 628 14.20 22.36 -5.19
C GLY A 628 13.52 23.73 -5.22
#